data_AF-A0A1A9S6I8-F1
#
_entry.id   AF-A0A1A9S6I8-F1
#
_cell.length_a   1.000
_cell.length_b   1.000
_cell.length_c   1.000
_cell.angle_alpha   90.00
_cell.angle_beta   90.00
_cell.angle_gamma   90.00
#
_symmetry.space_group_name_H-M   'P 1'
#
loop_
_entity.id
_entity.type
_entity.pdbx_description
1 polymer ?
#
loop_
_entity_poly.entity_id
_entity_poly.type
_entity_poly.pdbx_seq_one_letter_code
_entity_poly.pdbx_strand_id
1 'polypeptide(L)'
;MGVYRCNHCKQLGEHSVQEGAVCQKCGQPVTVYDTVYFISQLINRYAAVMRELNALKEQESEQVSNLANEATQSSDTNPLYGIKLSNTEVLSTTQQHFGLAQWFADKQITPNFDYSAVDMSGYYDEAAERIGQYYNVFKDIIGRITWSYRNSHSGLNLDLKKYSQKDAQQINTLCREFYSNTLFSRYSYQKQDKLIHLKLQSAVPVRQFFSGEWLEWYALGQILKEAKQRGKTYSFSCARSLEIRFANEDLHELDVVFLPTGKQPLVIECKTGEYRRDLDKYLTLRKRLNIPAENFILLVTDIDEAQAKAFSSMYELTFLTLPMLPEHIKVLM
;
A
#
# COMPACT_ATOMS: atom_id res chain seq x y z
N MET A 1 -1.58 35.68 -29.73
CA MET A 1 -0.51 34.70 -29.44
C MET A 1 -1.13 33.33 -29.50
N GLY A 2 -0.41 32.33 -30.00
CA GLY A 2 -0.90 30.97 -30.10
C GLY A 2 0.06 29.97 -29.47
N VAL A 3 -0.44 28.77 -29.23
CA VAL A 3 0.31 27.66 -28.63
C VAL A 3 0.41 26.52 -29.63
N TYR A 4 1.52 25.79 -29.58
CA TYR A 4 1.68 24.56 -30.35
C TYR A 4 2.23 23.44 -29.48
N ARG A 5 1.95 22.20 -29.89
CA ARG A 5 2.64 21.00 -29.42
C ARG A 5 3.30 20.33 -30.60
N CYS A 6 4.63 20.19 -30.56
CA CYS A 6 5.34 19.49 -31.63
C CYS A 6 5.02 17.99 -31.60
N ASN A 7 4.50 17.44 -32.71
CA ASN A 7 4.16 16.01 -32.77
C ASN A 7 5.39 15.10 -32.71
N HIS A 8 6.57 15.60 -33.11
CA HIS A 8 7.83 14.86 -33.10
C HIS A 8 8.47 14.81 -31.70
N CYS A 9 8.84 15.97 -31.13
CA CYS A 9 9.57 16.02 -29.86
C CYS A 9 8.70 16.32 -28.62
N LYS A 10 7.38 16.46 -28.81
CA LYS A 10 6.38 16.76 -27.77
C LYS A 10 6.55 18.11 -27.05
N GLN A 11 7.49 18.95 -27.49
CA GLN A 11 7.70 20.28 -26.95
C GLN A 11 6.45 21.15 -27.10
N LEU A 12 6.09 21.83 -26.01
CA LEU A 12 5.11 22.91 -26.01
C LEU A 12 5.82 24.24 -26.20
N GLY A 13 5.22 25.14 -26.95
CA GLY A 13 5.77 26.47 -27.16
C GLY A 13 4.71 27.47 -27.56
N GLU A 14 5.06 28.74 -27.42
CA GLU A 14 4.26 29.87 -27.86
C GLU A 14 4.81 30.41 -29.18
N HIS A 15 3.92 30.80 -30.07
CA HIS A 15 4.27 31.40 -31.35
C HIS A 15 3.19 32.38 -31.81
N SER A 16 3.53 33.35 -32.66
CA SER A 16 2.53 34.11 -33.40
C SER A 16 1.71 33.17 -34.29
N VAL A 17 0.40 33.41 -34.39
CA VAL A 17 -0.50 32.64 -35.27
C VAL A 17 -0.22 33.09 -36.71
N GLN A 18 0.69 32.40 -37.38
CA GLN A 18 1.12 32.64 -38.75
C GLN A 18 1.39 31.30 -39.45
N GLU A 19 1.25 31.26 -40.77
CA GLU A 19 1.54 30.07 -41.57
C GLU A 19 3.05 29.76 -41.56
N GLY A 20 3.42 28.47 -41.47
CA GLY A 20 4.81 28.02 -41.56
C GLY A 20 5.61 28.00 -40.24
N ALA A 21 4.94 28.03 -39.08
CA ALA A 21 5.62 27.95 -37.78
C ALA A 21 6.42 26.63 -37.60
N VAL A 22 7.57 26.73 -36.94
CA VAL A 22 8.46 25.59 -36.67
C VAL A 22 8.70 25.43 -35.17
N CYS A 23 8.92 24.18 -34.75
CA CYS A 23 9.25 23.87 -33.37
C CYS A 23 10.61 24.45 -33.00
N GLN A 24 10.66 25.31 -31.98
CA GLN A 24 11.91 25.91 -31.48
C GLN A 24 12.97 24.90 -31.02
N LYS A 25 12.57 23.66 -30.69
CA LYS A 25 13.49 22.61 -30.24
C LYS A 25 14.06 21.74 -31.36
N CYS A 26 13.29 21.46 -32.41
CA CYS A 26 13.68 20.46 -33.42
C CYS A 26 13.45 20.90 -34.87
N GLY A 27 13.02 22.14 -35.11
CA GLY A 27 12.85 22.72 -36.45
C GLY A 27 11.70 22.14 -37.28
N GLN A 28 10.97 21.15 -36.77
CA GLN A 28 9.86 20.51 -37.50
C GLN A 28 8.65 21.46 -37.60
N PRO A 29 7.90 21.43 -38.72
CA PRO A 29 6.67 22.21 -38.86
C PRO A 29 5.67 21.90 -37.73
N VAL A 30 5.03 22.94 -37.21
CA VAL A 30 4.03 22.83 -36.13
C VAL A 30 2.79 23.64 -36.47
N THR A 31 1.63 23.10 -36.10
CA THR A 31 0.36 23.83 -36.14
C THR A 31 0.24 24.66 -34.87
N VAL A 32 0.07 25.97 -35.03
CA VAL A 32 -0.13 26.92 -33.92
C VAL A 32 -1.62 27.20 -33.80
N TYR A 33 -2.18 26.95 -32.62
CA TYR A 33 -3.57 27.22 -32.30
C TYR A 33 -3.69 28.53 -31.53
N ASP A 34 -4.73 29.31 -31.79
CA ASP A 34 -5.02 30.46 -30.94
C ASP A 34 -5.17 30.02 -29.47
N THR A 35 -4.53 30.76 -28.56
CA THR A 35 -4.46 30.37 -27.15
C THR A 35 -5.83 30.32 -26.49
N VAL A 36 -6.70 31.30 -26.76
CA VAL A 36 -8.05 31.37 -26.16
C VAL A 36 -8.91 30.23 -26.68
N TYR A 37 -8.85 29.97 -27.99
CA TYR A 37 -9.51 28.83 -28.61
C TYR A 37 -9.03 27.49 -28.03
N PHE A 38 -7.72 27.29 -27.92
CA PHE A 38 -7.13 26.06 -27.41
C PHE A 38 -7.52 25.79 -25.95
N ILE A 39 -7.44 26.82 -25.09
CA ILE A 39 -7.85 26.73 -23.68
C ILE A 39 -9.34 26.41 -23.58
N SER A 40 -10.20 27.07 -24.37
CA SER A 40 -11.63 26.79 -24.39
C SER A 40 -11.93 25.33 -24.74
N GLN A 41 -11.26 24.76 -25.76
CA GLN A 41 -11.43 23.35 -26.12
C GLN A 41 -10.92 22.40 -25.03
N LEU A 42 -9.83 22.76 -24.35
CA LEU A 42 -9.28 21.95 -23.26
C LEU A 42 -10.22 21.94 -22.04
N ILE A 43 -10.79 23.09 -21.68
CA ILE A 43 -11.81 23.20 -20.63
C ILE A 43 -13.05 22.39 -21.00
N ASN A 44 -13.55 22.50 -22.24
CA ASN A 44 -14.71 21.74 -22.68
C ASN A 44 -14.48 20.23 -22.61
N ARG A 45 -13.31 19.76 -23.04
CA ARG A 45 -12.94 18.35 -22.96
C ARG A 45 -12.78 17.88 -21.51
N TYR A 46 -12.14 18.68 -20.67
CA TYR A 46 -12.01 18.39 -19.24
C TYR A 46 -13.38 18.31 -18.55
N ALA A 47 -14.28 19.25 -18.83
CA ALA A 47 -15.64 19.26 -18.30
C ALA A 47 -16.50 18.09 -18.83
N ALA A 48 -16.25 17.61 -20.05
CA ALA A 48 -16.90 16.41 -20.59
C ALA A 48 -16.41 15.16 -19.86
N VAL A 49 -15.08 15.00 -19.71
CA VAL A 49 -14.48 13.87 -18.97
C VAL A 49 -14.92 13.88 -17.51
N MET A 50 -14.96 15.03 -16.84
CA MET A 50 -15.44 15.14 -15.47
C MET A 50 -16.92 14.76 -15.33
N ARG A 51 -17.77 15.12 -16.29
CA ARG A 51 -19.17 14.70 -16.31
C ARG A 51 -19.32 13.19 -16.51
N GLU A 52 -18.54 12.62 -17.42
CA GLU A 52 -18.53 11.17 -17.67
C GLU A 52 -18.01 10.40 -16.46
N LEU A 53 -16.94 10.89 -15.81
CA LEU A 53 -16.38 10.32 -14.58
C LEU A 53 -17.37 10.40 -13.43
N ASN A 54 -18.05 11.53 -13.26
CA ASN A 54 -19.10 11.67 -12.24
C ASN A 54 -20.32 10.79 -12.56
N ALA A 55 -20.74 10.68 -13.81
CA ALA A 55 -21.82 9.79 -14.22
C ALA A 55 -21.47 8.30 -14.01
N LEU A 56 -20.22 7.90 -14.27
CA LEU A 56 -19.73 6.56 -13.97
C LEU A 56 -19.69 6.31 -12.46
N LYS A 57 -19.23 7.29 -11.66
CA LYS A 57 -19.28 7.20 -10.19
C LYS A 57 -20.70 7.15 -9.65
N GLU A 58 -21.62 7.90 -10.22
CA GLU A 58 -23.04 7.89 -9.85
C GLU A 58 -23.68 6.55 -10.24
N GLN A 59 -23.42 6.03 -11.44
CA GLN A 59 -23.85 4.69 -11.86
C GLN A 59 -23.27 3.59 -10.99
N GLU A 60 -22.00 3.70 -10.60
CA GLU A 60 -21.36 2.79 -9.65
C GLU A 60 -22.02 2.91 -8.27
N SER A 61 -22.32 4.12 -7.81
CA SER A 61 -23.04 4.35 -6.54
C SER A 61 -24.49 3.84 -6.56
N GLU A 62 -25.19 3.96 -7.69
CA GLU A 62 -26.55 3.47 -7.88
C GLU A 62 -26.57 1.95 -8.00
N GLN A 63 -25.61 1.34 -8.71
CA GLN A 63 -25.39 -0.10 -8.72
C GLN A 63 -25.05 -0.61 -7.31
N VAL A 64 -24.19 0.09 -6.57
CA VAL A 64 -23.87 -0.23 -5.17
C VAL A 64 -25.10 -0.09 -4.27
N SER A 65 -25.99 0.88 -4.50
CA SER A 65 -27.24 1.01 -3.73
C SER A 65 -28.26 -0.09 -4.04
N ASN A 66 -28.32 -0.55 -5.29
CA ASN A 66 -29.17 -1.66 -5.70
C ASN A 66 -28.60 -3.02 -5.22
N LEU A 67 -27.28 -3.19 -5.26
CA LEU A 67 -26.57 -4.32 -4.68
C LEU A 67 -26.65 -4.31 -3.15
N ALA A 68 -26.71 -3.15 -2.49
CA ALA A 68 -26.88 -3.03 -1.04
C ALA A 68 -28.28 -3.49 -0.59
N ASN A 69 -29.32 -3.24 -1.39
CA ASN A 69 -30.67 -3.74 -1.13
C ASN A 69 -30.77 -5.27 -1.30
N GLU A 70 -29.99 -5.86 -2.23
CA GLU A 70 -29.88 -7.33 -2.38
C GLU A 70 -28.91 -7.96 -1.35
N ALA A 71 -27.87 -7.23 -0.91
CA ALA A 71 -26.86 -7.69 0.05
C ALA A 71 -27.34 -7.68 1.51
N THR A 72 -28.49 -7.06 1.82
CA THR A 72 -29.17 -7.24 3.11
C THR A 72 -29.50 -8.71 3.42
N GLN A 73 -29.32 -9.63 2.46
CA GLN A 73 -29.51 -11.07 2.65
C GLN A 73 -28.26 -11.96 2.48
N SER A 74 -27.04 -11.45 2.24
CA SER A 74 -25.87 -12.35 2.21
C SER A 74 -24.51 -11.67 2.32
N SER A 75 -23.89 -11.71 3.51
CA SER A 75 -22.51 -12.21 3.70
C SER A 75 -22.16 -12.42 5.18
N ASP A 76 -22.91 -13.27 5.89
CA ASP A 76 -22.56 -13.76 7.25
C ASP A 76 -21.46 -14.83 7.25
N THR A 77 -20.77 -15.01 6.12
CA THR A 77 -19.76 -16.06 5.96
C THR A 77 -18.37 -15.48 5.80
N ASN A 78 -17.40 -16.11 6.46
CA ASN A 78 -15.99 -15.82 6.34
C ASN A 78 -15.54 -15.97 4.88
N PRO A 79 -15.04 -14.89 4.24
CA PRO A 79 -14.61 -14.94 2.84
C PRO A 79 -13.41 -15.87 2.62
N LEU A 80 -12.67 -16.23 3.68
CA LEU A 80 -11.48 -17.08 3.60
C LEU A 80 -11.78 -18.57 3.86
N TYR A 81 -13.02 -18.92 4.22
CA TYR A 81 -13.36 -20.28 4.59
C TYR A 81 -13.27 -21.23 3.38
N GLY A 82 -12.40 -22.24 3.47
CA GLY A 82 -12.19 -23.21 2.39
C GLY A 82 -11.35 -22.69 1.21
N ILE A 83 -10.86 -21.44 1.28
CA ILE A 83 -10.07 -20.81 0.21
C ILE A 83 -8.57 -20.89 0.52
N LYS A 84 -7.73 -21.08 -0.50
CA LYS A 84 -6.27 -20.87 -0.37
C LYS A 84 -6.02 -19.37 -0.46
N LEU A 85 -5.36 -18.80 0.55
CA LEU A 85 -5.26 -17.35 0.70
C LEU A 85 -4.39 -16.73 -0.42
N SER A 86 -3.34 -17.45 -0.82
CA SER A 86 -2.43 -17.02 -1.87
C SER A 86 -3.11 -17.07 -3.23
N ASN A 87 -2.87 -16.01 -4.02
CA ASN A 87 -3.38 -15.85 -5.38
C ASN A 87 -4.90 -15.71 -5.48
N THR A 88 -5.51 -14.87 -4.64
CA THR A 88 -6.96 -14.63 -4.68
C THR A 88 -7.32 -13.15 -4.59
N GLU A 89 -8.30 -12.75 -5.40
CA GLU A 89 -8.92 -11.41 -5.39
C GLU A 89 -10.18 -11.36 -4.51
N VAL A 90 -10.41 -12.40 -3.68
CA VAL A 90 -11.68 -12.56 -2.94
C VAL A 90 -11.96 -11.41 -1.97
N LEU A 91 -10.91 -10.71 -1.54
CA LEU A 91 -11.00 -9.56 -0.64
C LEU A 91 -11.14 -8.22 -1.38
N SER A 92 -10.84 -8.18 -2.67
CA SER A 92 -10.72 -6.95 -3.49
C SER A 92 -12.07 -6.51 -4.07
N THR A 93 -13.13 -6.55 -3.25
CA THR A 93 -14.50 -6.25 -3.69
C THR A 93 -15.16 -5.18 -2.83
N THR A 94 -16.07 -4.42 -3.41
CA THR A 94 -16.88 -3.43 -2.66
C THR A 94 -17.63 -4.08 -1.49
N GLN A 95 -18.17 -5.29 -1.69
CA GLN A 95 -18.87 -6.04 -0.66
C GLN A 95 -17.97 -6.32 0.56
N GLN A 96 -16.72 -6.71 0.33
CA GLN A 96 -15.78 -6.96 1.42
C GLN A 96 -15.47 -5.70 2.24
N HIS A 97 -15.55 -4.52 1.63
CA HIS A 97 -15.26 -3.23 2.28
C HIS A 97 -16.50 -2.59 2.91
N PHE A 98 -17.69 -3.15 2.70
CA PHE A 98 -18.97 -2.55 3.11
C PHE A 98 -19.05 -2.28 4.61
N GLY A 99 -18.63 -3.23 5.47
CA GLY A 99 -18.66 -3.05 6.92
C GLY A 99 -17.77 -1.89 7.38
N LEU A 100 -16.61 -1.69 6.75
CA LEU A 100 -15.76 -0.52 7.01
C LEU A 100 -16.43 0.77 6.53
N ALA A 101 -17.03 0.76 5.34
CA ALA A 101 -17.74 1.92 4.79
C ALA A 101 -18.84 2.39 5.75
N GLN A 102 -19.65 1.47 6.27
CA GLN A 102 -20.68 1.77 7.27
C GLN A 102 -20.08 2.33 8.57
N TRP A 103 -19.04 1.69 9.10
CA TRP A 103 -18.41 2.10 10.35
C TRP A 103 -17.86 3.54 10.28
N PHE A 104 -17.25 3.93 9.16
CA PHE A 104 -16.80 5.30 8.94
C PHE A 104 -17.96 6.28 8.71
N ALA A 105 -18.98 5.88 7.94
CA ALA A 105 -20.16 6.70 7.70
C ALA A 105 -20.90 7.07 9.00
N ASP A 106 -21.04 6.12 9.93
CA ASP A 106 -21.64 6.34 11.26
C ASP A 106 -20.88 7.40 12.09
N LYS A 107 -19.61 7.66 11.74
CA LYS A 107 -18.75 8.67 12.35
C LYS A 107 -18.61 9.94 11.52
N GLN A 108 -19.38 10.07 10.43
CA GLN A 108 -19.28 11.19 9.48
C GLN A 108 -17.88 11.32 8.86
N ILE A 109 -17.24 10.18 8.60
CA ILE A 109 -15.94 10.08 7.94
C ILE A 109 -16.18 9.46 6.56
N THR A 110 -15.59 10.04 5.52
CA THR A 110 -15.67 9.53 4.16
C THR A 110 -14.41 8.72 3.84
N PRO A 111 -14.52 7.37 3.72
CA PRO A 111 -13.41 6.54 3.28
C PRO A 111 -13.24 6.60 1.74
N ASN A 112 -12.00 6.55 1.28
CA ASN A 112 -11.63 6.36 -0.12
C ASN A 112 -10.83 5.06 -0.24
N PHE A 113 -11.49 4.01 -0.73
CA PHE A 113 -10.92 2.67 -0.81
C PHE A 113 -10.17 2.46 -2.13
N ASP A 114 -8.93 1.98 -2.05
CA ASP A 114 -8.32 1.21 -3.14
C ASP A 114 -8.59 -0.28 -2.88
N TYR A 115 -9.60 -0.84 -3.54
CA TYR A 115 -9.95 -2.26 -3.37
C TYR A 115 -8.83 -3.20 -3.79
N SER A 116 -7.93 -2.77 -4.69
CA SER A 116 -6.78 -3.57 -5.12
C SER A 116 -5.67 -3.64 -4.07
N ALA A 117 -5.69 -2.76 -3.05
CA ALA A 117 -4.67 -2.73 -2.02
C ALA A 117 -4.66 -3.98 -1.11
N VAL A 118 -5.76 -4.74 -1.11
CA VAL A 118 -5.91 -6.04 -0.41
C VAL A 118 -5.89 -7.24 -1.37
N ASP A 119 -5.50 -7.03 -2.63
CA ASP A 119 -5.37 -8.10 -3.60
C ASP A 119 -4.19 -9.00 -3.27
N MET A 120 -4.50 -10.26 -2.91
CA MET A 120 -3.51 -11.29 -2.60
C MET A 120 -3.10 -12.05 -3.87
N SER A 121 -3.49 -11.57 -5.06
CA SER A 121 -3.04 -12.05 -6.37
C SER A 121 -1.66 -11.46 -6.69
N GLY A 122 -0.62 -12.16 -6.26
CA GLY A 122 0.75 -11.67 -6.44
C GLY A 122 1.76 -12.43 -5.61
N TYR A 123 2.86 -11.73 -5.31
CA TYR A 123 3.96 -12.27 -4.50
C TYR A 123 4.35 -11.37 -3.32
N TYR A 124 3.63 -10.27 -3.10
CA TYR A 124 3.97 -9.29 -2.07
C TYR A 124 3.65 -9.80 -0.67
N ASP A 125 2.52 -10.49 -0.49
CA ASP A 125 2.13 -11.09 0.77
C ASP A 125 3.08 -12.22 1.18
N GLU A 126 3.45 -13.14 0.27
CA GLU A 126 4.43 -14.17 0.62
C GLU A 126 5.81 -13.56 0.85
N ALA A 127 6.24 -12.59 0.04
CA ALA A 127 7.53 -11.93 0.28
C ALA A 127 7.54 -11.18 1.62
N ALA A 128 6.45 -10.52 2.00
CA ALA A 128 6.30 -9.84 3.28
C ALA A 128 6.35 -10.82 4.45
N GLU A 129 5.66 -11.96 4.35
CA GLU A 129 5.78 -13.04 5.34
C GLU A 129 7.23 -13.49 5.52
N ARG A 130 7.94 -13.70 4.42
CA ARG A 130 9.33 -14.15 4.43
C ARG A 130 10.26 -13.09 5.02
N ILE A 131 10.05 -11.81 4.70
CA ILE A 131 10.77 -10.71 5.34
C ILE A 131 10.51 -10.71 6.84
N GLY A 132 9.26 -10.76 7.27
CA GLY A 132 8.90 -10.72 8.69
C GLY A 132 9.48 -11.90 9.48
N GLN A 133 9.41 -13.11 8.92
CA GLN A 133 9.95 -14.33 9.56
C GLN A 133 11.48 -14.27 9.77
N TYR A 134 12.22 -13.65 8.84
CA TYR A 134 13.68 -13.57 8.88
C TYR A 134 14.20 -12.14 9.04
N TYR A 135 13.39 -11.25 9.64
CA TYR A 135 13.68 -9.82 9.68
C TYR A 135 15.03 -9.50 10.33
N ASN A 136 15.37 -10.19 11.43
CA ASN A 136 16.64 -10.00 12.14
C ASN A 136 17.88 -10.18 11.23
N VAL A 137 17.80 -11.06 10.24
CA VAL A 137 18.87 -11.34 9.28
C VAL A 137 18.77 -10.43 8.06
N PHE A 138 17.55 -10.09 7.65
CA PHE A 138 17.29 -9.41 6.38
C PHE A 138 17.19 -7.88 6.49
N LYS A 139 17.04 -7.32 7.70
CA LYS A 139 16.89 -5.88 7.95
C LYS A 139 17.99 -5.03 7.30
N ASP A 140 19.25 -5.46 7.40
CA ASP A 140 20.38 -4.72 6.84
C ASP A 140 20.35 -4.74 5.31
N ILE A 141 19.85 -5.83 4.72
CA ILE A 141 19.69 -5.95 3.27
C ILE A 141 18.56 -5.04 2.79
N ILE A 142 17.43 -4.99 3.49
CA ILE A 142 16.33 -4.04 3.19
C ILE A 142 16.82 -2.60 3.28
N GLY A 143 17.61 -2.26 4.31
CA GLY A 143 18.21 -0.94 4.44
C GLY A 143 19.09 -0.58 3.23
N ARG A 144 19.89 -1.53 2.75
CA ARG A 144 20.73 -1.34 1.56
C ARG A 144 19.93 -1.27 0.25
N ILE A 145 18.85 -2.03 0.12
CA ILE A 145 17.92 -1.93 -1.02
C ILE A 145 17.29 -0.54 -1.05
N THR A 146 16.74 -0.10 0.08
CA THR A 146 16.10 1.21 0.24
C THR A 146 17.08 2.35 -0.05
N TRP A 147 18.30 2.27 0.49
CA TRP A 147 19.37 3.23 0.18
C TRP A 147 19.71 3.24 -1.31
N SER A 148 19.76 2.07 -1.96
CA SER A 148 20.04 1.98 -3.39
C SER A 148 18.93 2.66 -4.22
N TYR A 149 17.66 2.45 -3.87
CA TYR A 149 16.55 3.14 -4.54
C TYR A 149 16.60 4.66 -4.38
N ARG A 150 16.90 5.15 -3.16
CA ARG A 150 17.03 6.60 -2.89
C ARG A 150 18.15 7.25 -3.70
N ASN A 151 19.23 6.53 -3.95
CA ASN A 151 20.40 7.01 -4.69
C ASN A 151 20.39 6.59 -6.17
N SER A 152 19.26 6.10 -6.68
CA SER A 152 19.10 5.65 -8.07
C SER A 152 20.12 4.58 -8.51
N HIS A 153 20.60 3.77 -7.58
CA HIS A 153 21.44 2.60 -7.86
C HIS A 153 20.57 1.38 -8.16
N SER A 154 20.90 0.67 -9.24
CA SER A 154 20.16 -0.52 -9.67
C SER A 154 20.80 -1.84 -9.24
N GLY A 155 21.99 -1.82 -8.64
CA GLY A 155 22.78 -3.01 -8.34
C GLY A 155 23.16 -3.10 -6.86
N LEU A 156 23.18 -4.32 -6.32
CA LEU A 156 23.55 -4.59 -4.94
C LEU A 156 24.40 -5.87 -4.85
N ASN A 157 25.56 -5.77 -4.19
CA ASN A 157 26.46 -6.91 -3.97
C ASN A 157 26.42 -7.32 -2.51
N LEU A 158 26.05 -8.57 -2.21
CA LEU A 158 25.99 -9.11 -0.85
C LEU A 158 27.11 -10.12 -0.63
N ASP A 159 28.10 -9.74 0.18
CA ASP A 159 29.18 -10.63 0.60
C ASP A 159 28.70 -11.53 1.74
N LEU A 160 28.46 -12.80 1.45
CA LEU A 160 27.94 -13.76 2.42
C LEU A 160 29.00 -14.22 3.43
N LYS A 161 30.29 -13.91 3.22
CA LYS A 161 31.35 -14.23 4.20
C LYS A 161 31.18 -13.49 5.53
N LYS A 162 30.42 -12.39 5.52
CA LYS A 162 30.12 -11.56 6.70
C LYS A 162 29.05 -12.15 7.60
N TYR A 163 28.37 -13.20 7.16
CA TYR A 163 27.24 -13.80 7.85
C TYR A 163 27.60 -15.20 8.35
N SER A 164 26.87 -15.68 9.36
CA SER A 164 26.97 -17.09 9.77
C SER A 164 26.57 -18.02 8.60
N GLN A 165 26.99 -19.28 8.63
CA GLN A 165 26.63 -20.23 7.57
C GLN A 165 25.11 -20.36 7.40
N LYS A 166 24.37 -20.35 8.51
CA LYS A 166 22.90 -20.42 8.53
C LYS A 166 22.29 -19.17 7.89
N ASP A 167 22.75 -17.99 8.29
CA ASP A 167 22.23 -16.72 7.79
C ASP A 167 22.58 -16.50 6.32
N ALA A 168 23.80 -16.86 5.91
CA ALA A 168 24.21 -16.84 4.51
C ALA A 168 23.32 -17.71 3.63
N GLN A 169 22.99 -18.92 4.09
CA GLN A 169 22.05 -19.81 3.39
C GLN A 169 20.65 -19.22 3.31
N GLN A 170 20.16 -18.63 4.42
CA GLN A 170 18.85 -18.00 4.47
C GLN A 170 18.75 -16.79 3.53
N ILE A 171 19.72 -15.89 3.58
CA ILE A 171 19.83 -14.72 2.69
C ILE A 171 19.83 -15.17 1.22
N ASN A 172 20.63 -16.19 0.90
CA ASN A 172 20.72 -16.68 -0.47
C ASN A 172 19.39 -17.26 -0.96
N THR A 173 18.68 -17.99 -0.09
CA THR A 173 17.37 -18.56 -0.39
C THR A 173 16.34 -17.46 -0.64
N LEU A 174 16.25 -16.47 0.26
CA LEU A 174 15.34 -15.33 0.10
C LEU A 174 15.64 -14.52 -1.16
N CYS A 175 16.91 -14.24 -1.44
CA CYS A 175 17.28 -13.50 -2.65
C CYS A 175 16.88 -14.22 -3.94
N ARG A 176 17.03 -15.56 -3.96
CA ARG A 176 16.61 -16.39 -5.08
C ARG A 176 15.09 -16.43 -5.21
N GLU A 177 14.37 -16.54 -4.10
CA GLU A 177 12.91 -16.53 -4.03
C GLU A 177 12.35 -15.21 -4.57
N PHE A 178 12.86 -14.07 -4.09
CA PHE A 178 12.45 -12.74 -4.55
C PHE A 178 12.77 -12.50 -6.03
N TYR A 179 13.84 -13.09 -6.56
CA TYR A 179 14.10 -13.10 -8.00
C TYR A 179 13.05 -13.91 -8.77
N SER A 180 12.72 -15.13 -8.32
CA SER A 180 11.68 -15.96 -8.95
C SER A 180 10.31 -15.26 -8.96
N ASN A 181 10.04 -14.47 -7.93
CA ASN A 181 8.82 -13.69 -7.75
C ASN A 181 8.88 -12.30 -8.42
N THR A 182 9.90 -12.03 -9.25
CA THR A 182 10.10 -10.79 -10.02
C THR A 182 10.34 -9.51 -9.21
N LEU A 183 10.55 -9.63 -7.89
CA LEU A 183 10.94 -8.53 -6.99
C LEU A 183 12.39 -8.06 -7.23
N PHE A 184 13.22 -8.94 -7.80
CA PHE A 184 14.53 -8.59 -8.35
C PHE A 184 14.56 -8.85 -9.85
N SER A 185 15.23 -7.97 -10.60
CA SER A 185 15.37 -8.12 -12.05
C SER A 185 16.51 -9.05 -12.46
N ARG A 186 17.49 -9.27 -11.57
CA ARG A 186 18.54 -10.28 -11.75
C ARG A 186 19.07 -10.76 -10.42
N TYR A 187 19.43 -12.04 -10.37
CA TYR A 187 20.15 -12.68 -9.28
C TYR A 187 21.26 -13.57 -9.85
N SER A 188 22.46 -13.51 -9.26
CA SER A 188 23.52 -14.49 -9.51
C SER A 188 24.36 -14.70 -8.27
N TYR A 189 24.71 -15.96 -7.99
CA TYR A 189 25.54 -16.34 -6.86
C TYR A 189 26.88 -16.92 -7.31
N GLN A 190 27.97 -16.27 -6.90
CA GLN A 190 29.33 -16.72 -7.16
C GLN A 190 29.83 -17.58 -5.98
N LYS A 191 29.87 -18.89 -6.18
CA LYS A 191 30.22 -19.87 -5.13
C LYS A 191 31.61 -19.68 -4.54
N GLN A 192 32.61 -19.40 -5.38
CA GLN A 192 34.01 -19.26 -4.96
C GLN A 192 34.18 -18.10 -3.97
N ASP A 193 33.56 -16.96 -4.27
CA ASP A 193 33.68 -15.75 -3.46
C ASP A 193 32.56 -15.59 -2.43
N LYS A 194 31.56 -16.48 -2.44
CA LYS A 194 30.33 -16.39 -1.64
C LYS A 194 29.66 -15.02 -1.79
N LEU A 195 29.59 -14.53 -3.03
CA LEU A 195 29.07 -13.20 -3.36
C LEU A 195 27.74 -13.34 -4.12
N ILE A 196 26.70 -12.64 -3.67
CA ILE A 196 25.46 -12.49 -4.44
C ILE A 196 25.51 -11.15 -5.16
N HIS A 197 25.25 -11.18 -6.47
CA HIS A 197 24.97 -9.98 -7.26
C HIS A 197 23.48 -9.90 -7.54
N LEU A 198 22.87 -8.78 -7.14
CA LEU A 198 21.48 -8.47 -7.37
C LEU A 198 21.36 -7.27 -8.31
N LYS A 199 20.40 -7.33 -9.22
CA LYS A 199 19.86 -6.15 -9.89
C LYS A 199 18.45 -5.91 -9.36
N LEU A 200 18.24 -4.73 -8.79
CA LEU A 200 16.96 -4.33 -8.22
C LEU A 200 15.92 -4.13 -9.32
N GLN A 201 14.65 -4.30 -8.98
CA GLN A 201 13.53 -4.04 -9.88
C GLN A 201 13.19 -2.54 -9.83
N SER A 202 12.97 -1.95 -11.00
CA SER A 202 12.75 -0.50 -11.11
C SER A 202 11.28 -0.08 -11.04
N ALA A 203 10.35 -1.04 -11.18
CA ALA A 203 8.91 -0.81 -11.11
C ALA A 203 8.53 -0.14 -9.78
N VAL A 204 7.67 0.89 -9.85
CA VAL A 204 7.27 1.71 -8.70
C VAL A 204 6.69 0.86 -7.56
N PRO A 205 5.75 -0.09 -7.80
CA PRO A 205 5.20 -0.92 -6.73
C PRO A 205 6.26 -1.73 -5.97
N VAL A 206 7.26 -2.28 -6.67
CA VAL A 206 8.35 -3.05 -6.02
C VAL A 206 9.25 -2.13 -5.18
N ARG A 207 9.46 -0.88 -5.62
CA ARG A 207 10.20 0.09 -4.82
C ARG A 207 9.45 0.45 -3.54
N GLN A 208 8.15 0.69 -3.64
CA GLN A 208 7.30 1.03 -2.49
C GLN A 208 7.24 -0.13 -1.49
N PHE A 209 7.06 -1.35 -2.00
CA PHE A 209 7.14 -2.59 -1.22
C PHE A 209 8.38 -2.64 -0.31
N PHE A 210 9.58 -2.56 -0.89
CA PHE A 210 10.81 -2.61 -0.10
C PHE A 210 11.05 -1.36 0.76
N SER A 211 10.41 -0.22 0.43
CA SER A 211 10.58 1.04 1.16
C SER A 211 9.65 1.17 2.37
N GLY A 212 8.68 0.28 2.55
CA GLY A 212 7.80 0.31 3.72
C GLY A 212 6.62 -0.65 3.64
N GLU A 213 5.95 -0.74 2.48
CA GLU A 213 4.67 -1.44 2.37
C GLU A 213 4.76 -2.94 2.65
N TRP A 214 5.96 -3.55 2.59
CA TRP A 214 6.15 -4.93 3.02
C TRP A 214 5.66 -5.16 4.46
N LEU A 215 5.74 -4.16 5.33
CA LEU A 215 5.31 -4.27 6.72
C LEU A 215 3.77 -4.28 6.84
N GLU A 216 3.09 -3.52 5.99
CA GLU A 216 1.63 -3.51 5.89
C GLU A 216 1.12 -4.85 5.35
N TRP A 217 1.74 -5.36 4.28
CA TRP A 217 1.46 -6.69 3.75
C TRP A 217 1.69 -7.78 4.81
N TYR A 218 2.76 -7.66 5.59
CA TYR A 218 3.04 -8.58 6.69
C TYR A 218 1.94 -8.53 7.74
N ALA A 219 1.55 -7.33 8.19
CA ALA A 219 0.53 -7.13 9.21
C ALA A 219 -0.84 -7.66 8.76
N LEU A 220 -1.29 -7.30 7.56
CA LEU A 220 -2.52 -7.83 6.96
C LEU A 220 -2.45 -9.36 6.86
N GLY A 221 -1.33 -9.91 6.38
CA GLY A 221 -1.13 -11.36 6.27
C GLY A 221 -1.24 -12.09 7.62
N GLN A 222 -0.75 -11.50 8.72
CA GLN A 222 -0.93 -12.07 10.07
C GLN A 222 -2.40 -12.07 10.48
N ILE A 223 -3.13 -10.97 10.25
CA ILE A 223 -4.55 -10.88 10.59
C ILE A 223 -5.37 -11.90 9.79
N LEU A 224 -5.14 -12.00 8.47
CA LEU A 224 -5.88 -12.91 7.61
C LEU A 224 -5.61 -14.39 7.95
N LYS A 225 -4.39 -14.73 8.39
CA LYS A 225 -4.07 -16.08 8.89
C LYS A 225 -4.87 -16.45 10.13
N GLU A 226 -5.06 -15.51 11.04
CA GLU A 226 -5.89 -15.71 12.22
C GLU A 226 -7.39 -15.76 11.84
N ALA A 227 -7.86 -14.83 11.01
CA ALA A 227 -9.25 -14.79 10.51
C ALA A 227 -9.68 -16.10 9.87
N LYS A 228 -8.78 -16.71 9.08
CA LYS A 228 -9.02 -17.99 8.42
C LYS A 228 -9.25 -19.13 9.40
N GLN A 229 -8.62 -19.10 10.59
CA GLN A 229 -8.76 -20.14 11.62
C GLN A 229 -10.10 -20.06 12.37
N ARG A 230 -10.79 -18.92 12.32
CA ARG A 230 -12.05 -18.67 13.05
C ARG A 230 -13.30 -19.30 12.41
N GLY A 231 -13.14 -20.03 11.29
CA GLY A 231 -14.18 -20.85 10.70
C GLY A 231 -15.20 -20.07 9.85
N LYS A 232 -16.24 -20.77 9.39
CA LYS A 232 -17.16 -20.30 8.33
C LYS A 232 -17.98 -19.07 8.72
N THR A 233 -18.31 -18.88 10.00
CA THR A 233 -19.20 -17.81 10.46
C THR A 233 -18.47 -16.54 10.88
N TYR A 234 -17.14 -16.51 10.74
CA TYR A 234 -16.34 -15.35 11.11
C TYR A 234 -16.27 -14.33 9.96
N SER A 235 -17.27 -13.46 9.86
CA SER A 235 -17.29 -12.38 8.87
C SER A 235 -16.50 -11.16 9.34
N PHE A 236 -15.88 -10.46 8.38
CA PHE A 236 -15.07 -9.28 8.62
C PHE A 236 -14.96 -8.44 7.34
N SER A 237 -14.62 -7.17 7.50
CA SER A 237 -14.15 -6.28 6.44
C SER A 237 -12.69 -5.91 6.66
N CYS A 238 -11.92 -5.68 5.59
CA CYS A 238 -10.53 -5.25 5.71
C CYS A 238 -10.14 -4.28 4.60
N ALA A 239 -9.15 -3.43 4.85
CA ALA A 239 -8.56 -2.51 3.89
C ALA A 239 -7.07 -2.29 4.22
N ARG A 240 -6.29 -1.86 3.22
CA ARG A 240 -4.90 -1.42 3.35
C ARG A 240 -4.75 -0.07 2.63
N SER A 241 -3.82 0.78 3.09
CA SER A 241 -3.59 2.12 2.53
C SER A 241 -4.89 2.92 2.40
N LEU A 242 -5.73 2.86 3.44
CA LEU A 242 -7.06 3.44 3.44
C LEU A 242 -6.98 4.94 3.69
N GLU A 243 -7.34 5.74 2.71
CA GLU A 243 -7.54 7.17 2.89
C GLU A 243 -8.89 7.45 3.55
N ILE A 244 -8.90 8.28 4.59
CA ILE A 244 -10.10 8.77 5.25
C ILE A 244 -10.13 10.29 5.29
N ARG A 245 -11.30 10.85 5.03
CA ARG A 245 -11.58 12.29 5.08
C ARG A 245 -12.58 12.59 6.18
N PHE A 246 -12.22 13.48 7.08
CA PHE A 246 -13.14 13.99 8.09
C PHE A 246 -13.96 15.17 7.57
N ALA A 247 -15.06 15.50 8.25
CA ALA A 247 -15.94 16.62 7.88
C ALA A 247 -15.24 18.00 7.85
N ASN A 248 -14.08 18.16 8.50
CA ASN A 248 -13.27 19.37 8.43
C ASN A 248 -12.20 19.34 7.33
N GLU A 249 -12.31 18.40 6.38
CA GLU A 249 -11.37 18.15 5.28
C GLU A 249 -10.00 17.60 5.68
N ASP A 250 -9.78 17.28 6.96
CA ASP A 250 -8.56 16.59 7.37
C ASP A 250 -8.46 15.23 6.70
N LEU A 251 -7.30 14.96 6.11
CA LEU A 251 -6.97 13.72 5.44
C LEU A 251 -5.99 12.91 6.28
N HIS A 252 -6.33 11.65 6.47
CA HIS A 252 -5.44 10.67 7.10
C HIS A 252 -5.43 9.40 6.26
N GLU A 253 -4.28 8.74 6.25
CA GLU A 253 -4.13 7.39 5.72
C GLU A 253 -4.02 6.43 6.90
N LEU A 254 -4.69 5.29 6.80
CA LEU A 254 -4.59 4.17 7.73
C LEU A 254 -3.94 2.99 7.00
N ASP A 255 -2.78 2.58 7.50
CA ASP A 255 -1.92 1.58 6.85
C ASP A 255 -2.65 0.23 6.70
N VAL A 256 -3.19 -0.36 7.78
CA VAL A 256 -4.03 -1.58 7.74
C VAL A 256 -5.23 -1.43 8.65
N VAL A 257 -6.43 -1.74 8.14
CA VAL A 257 -7.68 -1.72 8.91
C VAL A 257 -8.40 -3.05 8.76
N PHE A 258 -8.82 -3.64 9.88
CA PHE A 258 -9.57 -4.89 9.91
C PHE A 258 -10.74 -4.78 10.90
N LEU A 259 -11.95 -5.07 10.45
CA LEU A 259 -13.17 -4.94 11.24
C LEU A 259 -13.89 -6.30 11.29
N PRO A 260 -13.75 -7.07 12.38
CA PRO A 260 -14.63 -8.20 12.63
C PRO A 260 -16.06 -7.72 12.89
N THR A 261 -17.05 -8.46 12.40
CA THR A 261 -18.46 -8.13 12.61
C THR A 261 -18.80 -8.03 14.10
N GLY A 262 -19.42 -6.91 14.50
CA GLY A 262 -19.83 -6.67 15.89
C GLY A 262 -18.70 -6.32 16.87
N LYS A 263 -17.47 -6.08 16.39
CA LYS A 263 -16.32 -5.67 17.21
C LYS A 263 -15.82 -4.27 16.84
N GLN A 264 -14.88 -3.74 17.63
CA GLN A 264 -14.13 -2.54 17.26
C GLN A 264 -13.13 -2.86 16.13
N PRO A 265 -12.87 -1.92 15.21
CA PRO A 265 -11.85 -2.12 14.19
C PRO A 265 -10.46 -2.22 14.83
N LEU A 266 -9.64 -3.06 14.25
CA LEU A 266 -8.21 -3.12 14.48
C LEU A 266 -7.53 -2.24 13.42
N VAL A 267 -6.75 -1.26 13.88
CA VAL A 267 -5.92 -0.41 13.03
C VAL A 267 -4.46 -0.70 13.34
N ILE A 268 -3.65 -0.94 12.32
CA ILE A 268 -2.21 -1.14 12.46
C ILE A 268 -1.48 -0.14 11.59
N GLU A 269 -0.80 0.81 12.23
CA GLU A 269 0.15 1.76 11.67
C GLU A 269 1.54 1.13 11.61
N CYS A 270 2.08 0.96 10.41
CA CYS A 270 3.31 0.22 10.12
C CYS A 270 4.49 1.19 9.97
N LYS A 271 5.50 1.08 10.85
CA LYS A 271 6.67 1.97 10.84
C LYS A 271 7.98 1.18 10.70
N THR A 272 8.63 1.41 9.56
CA THR A 272 9.94 0.83 9.22
C THR A 272 11.12 1.78 9.47
N GLY A 273 10.85 3.00 9.94
CA GLY A 273 11.82 4.05 10.22
C GLY A 273 11.31 5.05 11.26
N GLU A 274 11.93 6.23 11.32
CA GLU A 274 11.66 7.20 12.39
C GLU A 274 10.20 7.65 12.43
N TYR A 275 9.55 7.44 13.58
CA TYR A 275 8.11 7.68 13.79
C TYR A 275 7.81 8.65 14.94
N ARG A 276 8.80 9.01 15.77
CA ARG A 276 8.57 9.72 17.04
C ARG A 276 7.95 11.10 16.86
N ARG A 277 8.22 11.75 15.72
CA ARG A 277 7.66 13.07 15.38
C ARG A 277 6.16 13.03 15.13
N ASP A 278 5.61 11.86 14.81
CA ASP A 278 4.21 11.68 14.45
C ASP A 278 3.39 11.04 15.59
N LEU A 279 3.96 10.87 16.79
CA LEU A 279 3.24 10.24 17.92
C LEU A 279 1.96 10.98 18.29
N ASP A 280 2.01 12.31 18.34
CA ASP A 280 0.82 13.13 18.62
C ASP A 280 -0.24 13.00 17.52
N LYS A 281 0.18 12.81 16.26
CA LYS A 281 -0.73 12.55 15.12
C LYS A 281 -1.47 11.23 15.35
N TYR A 282 -0.77 10.14 15.68
CA TYR A 282 -1.40 8.84 15.92
C TYR A 282 -2.32 8.86 17.15
N LEU A 283 -1.89 9.47 18.24
CA LEU A 283 -2.70 9.59 19.45
C LEU A 283 -3.99 10.40 19.19
N THR A 284 -3.87 11.51 18.47
CA THR A 284 -5.01 12.34 18.08
C THR A 284 -5.96 11.57 17.17
N LEU A 285 -5.43 10.88 16.16
CA LEU A 285 -6.22 10.10 15.22
C LEU A 285 -6.98 8.97 15.93
N ARG A 286 -6.31 8.19 16.80
CA ARG A 286 -6.96 7.16 17.62
C ARG A 286 -8.11 7.72 18.44
N LYS A 287 -7.87 8.83 19.16
CA LYS A 287 -8.89 9.49 20.00
C LYS A 287 -10.07 9.97 19.17
N ARG A 288 -9.80 10.56 18.00
CA ARG A 288 -10.82 11.05 17.07
C ARG A 288 -11.67 9.94 16.46
N LEU A 289 -11.05 8.80 16.14
CA LEU A 289 -11.75 7.60 15.67
C LEU A 289 -12.49 6.87 16.81
N ASN A 290 -12.22 7.23 18.06
CA ASN A 290 -12.71 6.58 19.27
C ASN A 290 -12.39 5.07 19.31
N ILE A 291 -11.14 4.73 18.98
CA ILE A 291 -10.64 3.35 18.98
C ILE A 291 -9.90 3.08 20.30
N PRO A 292 -10.16 1.95 20.98
CA PRO A 292 -9.40 1.52 22.16
C PRO A 292 -7.90 1.44 21.89
N ALA A 293 -7.06 1.64 22.92
CA ALA A 293 -5.61 1.68 22.74
C ALA A 293 -5.06 0.34 22.21
N GLU A 294 -5.63 -0.78 22.66
CA GLU A 294 -5.30 -2.13 22.24
C GLU A 294 -5.67 -2.41 20.77
N ASN A 295 -6.65 -1.69 20.23
CA ASN A 295 -7.14 -1.81 18.85
C ASN A 295 -6.42 -0.87 17.88
N PHE A 296 -5.57 0.05 18.36
CA PHE A 296 -4.80 0.97 17.54
C PHE A 296 -3.30 0.75 17.77
N ILE A 297 -2.69 -0.01 16.87
CA ILE A 297 -1.35 -0.56 16.99
C ILE A 297 -0.37 0.26 16.16
N LEU A 298 0.76 0.62 16.74
CA LEU A 298 1.98 1.02 16.04
C LEU A 298 2.89 -0.19 15.95
N LEU A 299 2.97 -0.82 14.78
CA LEU A 299 3.87 -1.92 14.49
C LEU A 299 5.22 -1.34 14.05
N VAL A 300 6.24 -1.53 14.87
CA VAL A 300 7.53 -0.84 14.75
C VAL A 300 8.67 -1.85 14.65
N THR A 301 9.57 -1.64 13.70
CA THR A 301 10.65 -2.61 13.42
C THR A 301 12.01 -2.26 14.04
N ASP A 302 12.18 -1.05 14.56
CA ASP A 302 13.45 -0.54 15.13
C ASP A 302 13.47 -0.49 16.67
N ILE A 303 12.56 -1.22 17.32
CA ILE A 303 12.48 -1.35 18.78
C ILE A 303 12.47 -2.81 19.22
N ASP A 304 12.88 -3.07 20.46
CA ASP A 304 12.72 -4.37 21.11
C ASP A 304 11.41 -4.47 21.92
N GLU A 305 11.13 -5.66 22.47
CA GLU A 305 9.90 -5.88 23.25
C GLU A 305 9.83 -5.06 24.55
N ALA A 306 10.97 -4.77 25.18
CA ALA A 306 11.01 -3.99 26.40
C ALA A 306 10.68 -2.52 26.11
N GLN A 307 11.24 -1.98 25.03
CA GLN A 307 10.91 -0.66 24.51
C GLN A 307 9.45 -0.58 24.07
N ALA A 308 8.94 -1.58 23.37
CA ALA A 308 7.52 -1.63 22.96
C ALA A 308 6.58 -1.57 24.17
N LYS A 309 6.85 -2.33 25.23
CA LYS A 309 6.08 -2.28 26.48
C LYS A 309 6.17 -0.90 27.15
N ALA A 310 7.38 -0.35 27.28
CA ALA A 310 7.61 0.95 27.90
C ALA A 310 6.89 2.09 27.15
N PHE A 311 7.00 2.11 25.82
CA PHE A 311 6.32 3.11 24.98
C PHE A 311 4.81 2.95 25.05
N SER A 312 4.30 1.71 25.10
CA SER A 312 2.86 1.48 25.25
C SER A 312 2.30 2.05 26.54
N SER A 313 3.04 1.89 27.65
CA SER A 313 2.67 2.49 28.93
C SER A 313 2.77 4.01 28.95
N MET A 314 3.64 4.60 28.12
CA MET A 314 3.92 6.03 28.13
C MET A 314 2.98 6.85 27.24
N TYR A 315 2.56 6.34 26.08
CA TYR A 315 1.95 7.16 25.02
C TYR A 315 0.45 6.91 24.76
N GLU A 316 -0.27 6.16 25.62
CA GLU A 316 -1.69 5.78 25.39
C GLU A 316 -1.94 5.20 23.98
N LEU A 317 -0.93 4.51 23.45
CA LEU A 317 -0.87 3.86 22.15
C LEU A 317 -0.29 2.46 22.36
N THR A 318 -0.63 1.50 21.52
CA THR A 318 -0.07 0.15 21.63
C THR A 318 1.08 -0.02 20.66
N PHE A 319 2.30 -0.23 21.15
CA PHE A 319 3.47 -0.52 20.33
C PHE A 319 3.73 -2.02 20.30
N LEU A 320 3.90 -2.58 19.11
CA LEU A 320 4.26 -3.98 18.92
C LEU A 320 5.49 -4.09 18.03
N THR A 321 6.27 -5.13 18.29
CA THR A 321 7.28 -5.65 17.37
C THR A 321 6.69 -6.78 16.54
N LEU A 322 7.38 -7.20 15.47
CA LEU A 322 6.93 -8.31 14.61
C LEU A 322 6.59 -9.59 15.40
N PRO A 323 7.41 -10.06 16.37
CA PRO A 323 7.11 -11.27 17.12
C PRO A 323 5.90 -11.16 18.06
N MET A 324 5.58 -9.95 18.53
CA MET A 324 4.45 -9.72 19.45
C MET A 324 3.11 -9.69 18.73
N LEU A 325 3.10 -9.34 17.45
CA LEU A 325 1.89 -9.08 16.68
C LEU A 325 0.91 -10.28 16.61
N PRO A 326 1.35 -11.52 16.31
CA PRO A 326 0.41 -12.64 16.14
C PRO A 326 -0.41 -12.95 17.40
N GLU A 327 0.23 -12.94 18.58
CA GLU A 327 -0.49 -13.21 19.83
C GLU A 327 -1.46 -12.09 20.18
N HIS A 328 -1.09 -10.83 19.92
CA HIS A 328 -1.97 -9.68 20.14
C HIS A 328 -3.21 -9.73 19.24
N ILE A 329 -3.04 -10.04 17.95
CA ILE A 329 -4.15 -10.21 16.99
C ILE A 329 -5.11 -11.29 17.49
N LYS A 330 -4.58 -12.44 17.93
CA LYS A 330 -5.37 -13.57 18.40
C LYS A 330 -6.26 -13.23 19.61
N VAL A 331 -5.79 -12.35 20.50
CA VAL A 331 -6.56 -11.90 21.67
C VAL A 331 -7.75 -11.01 21.28
N LEU A 332 -7.60 -10.16 20.27
CA LEU A 332 -8.64 -9.21 19.85
C LEU A 332 -9.70 -9.85 18.94
N MET A 333 -9.29 -10.83 18.14
CA MET A 333 -10.15 -11.56 17.21
C MET A 333 -11.00 -12.62 17.89
#